data_AF-A0A8C6LNR0-F1
#
_entry.id   AF-A0A8C6LNR0-F1
#
_cell.length_a   1.000
_cell.length_b   1.000
_cell.length_c   1.000
_cell.angle_alpha   90.00
_cell.angle_beta   90.00
_cell.angle_gamma   90.00
#
_symmetry.space_group_name_H-M   'P 1'
#
loop_
_entity.id
_entity.type
_entity.pdbx_description
1 polymer ?
#
loop_
_entity_poly.entity_id
_entity_poly.type
_entity_poly.pdbx_seq_one_letter_code
_entity_poly.pdbx_strand_id
1 'polypeptide(L)'
;MPFIEHMSNADLERLALDRVVPALLTHGFCYVDGLLGEPAGSAVLDQVKEMHRSGELQDGRLAGTVPGINRKSIRGDKIAWVSGTERGCEAISFLLALVDRLISVCASRLGNKAIRERSQAMVACYPGNGAGYVKHVDNPNCDGRCLTCIYYLNKNWDPKEHGGVLRIFPEGKPYMADIKPLFDRLLIFWSDRRNPHEVQPSYATSFWRGAEQQLQLMGIHAAT
;
A
#
# COMPACT_ATOMS: atom_id res chain seq x y z
N MET A 1 9.30 18.91 -20.50
CA MET A 1 8.54 18.06 -19.57
C MET A 1 7.50 17.32 -20.39
N PRO A 2 7.57 15.98 -20.53
CA PRO A 2 6.52 15.27 -21.23
C PRO A 2 5.22 15.43 -20.44
N PHE A 3 4.12 15.69 -21.14
CA PHE A 3 2.79 15.79 -20.56
C PHE A 3 2.47 14.46 -19.88
N ILE A 4 2.36 14.46 -18.55
CA ILE A 4 1.74 13.37 -17.82
C ILE A 4 0.26 13.45 -18.18
N GLU A 5 -0.30 12.42 -18.84
CA GLU A 5 -1.76 12.31 -18.96
C GLU A 5 -2.33 12.16 -17.55
N HIS A 6 -2.77 13.29 -16.99
CA HIS A 6 -3.36 13.33 -15.67
C HIS A 6 -4.75 12.70 -15.74
N MET A 7 -5.02 11.70 -14.88
CA MET A 7 -6.40 11.28 -14.61
C MET A 7 -7.22 12.52 -14.25
N SER A 8 -8.27 12.80 -15.03
CA SER A 8 -9.13 13.93 -14.75
C SER A 8 -9.94 13.68 -13.47
N ASN A 9 -10.49 14.75 -12.88
CA ASN A 9 -11.40 14.59 -11.74
C ASN A 9 -12.62 13.74 -12.09
N ALA A 10 -13.11 13.81 -13.33
CA ALA A 10 -14.22 12.99 -13.80
C ALA A 10 -13.84 11.50 -13.89
N ASP A 11 -12.61 11.20 -14.32
CA ASP A 11 -12.12 9.81 -14.38
C ASP A 11 -11.96 9.22 -12.98
N LEU A 12 -11.47 10.01 -12.02
CA LEU A 12 -11.37 9.59 -10.61
C LEU A 12 -12.74 9.37 -9.98
N GLU A 13 -13.69 10.26 -10.25
CA GLU A 13 -15.06 10.10 -9.76
C GLU A 13 -15.68 8.83 -10.33
N ARG A 14 -15.53 8.60 -11.63
CA ARG A 14 -15.99 7.37 -12.28
C ARG A 14 -15.34 6.12 -11.69
N LEU A 15 -14.01 6.15 -11.51
CA LEU A 15 -13.27 5.04 -10.88
C LEU A 15 -13.80 4.76 -9.47
N ALA A 16 -14.03 5.80 -8.67
CA ALA A 16 -14.56 5.67 -7.32
C ALA A 16 -15.95 5.03 -7.32
N LEU A 17 -16.89 5.59 -8.09
CA LEU A 17 -18.31 5.24 -8.05
C LEU A 17 -18.61 3.92 -8.76
N ASP A 18 -17.96 3.65 -9.90
CA ASP A 18 -18.26 2.48 -10.73
C ASP A 18 -17.47 1.25 -10.28
N ARG A 19 -16.31 1.42 -9.63
CA ARG A 19 -15.41 0.30 -9.30
C ARG A 19 -15.08 0.19 -7.81
N VAL A 20 -14.52 1.25 -7.21
CA VAL A 20 -13.96 1.15 -5.84
C VAL A 20 -15.06 0.95 -4.81
N VAL A 21 -16.08 1.81 -4.81
CA VAL A 21 -17.19 1.73 -3.83
C VAL A 21 -17.95 0.42 -3.93
N PRO A 22 -18.42 -0.04 -5.11
CA PRO A 22 -19.11 -1.34 -5.23
C PRO A 22 -18.25 -2.52 -4.76
N ALA A 23 -16.95 -2.52 -5.10
CA ALA A 23 -16.04 -3.59 -4.70
C ALA A 23 -15.79 -3.60 -3.18
N LEU A 24 -15.61 -2.44 -2.55
CA LEU A 24 -15.46 -2.34 -1.09
C LEU A 24 -16.73 -2.80 -0.35
N LEU A 25 -17.92 -2.48 -0.87
CA LEU A 25 -19.19 -2.92 -0.28
C LEU A 25 -19.46 -4.42 -0.47
N THR A 26 -19.05 -4.99 -1.61
CA THR A 26 -19.37 -6.39 -1.97
C THR A 26 -18.30 -7.38 -1.49
N HIS A 27 -17.03 -7.03 -1.66
CA HIS A 27 -15.88 -7.91 -1.46
C HIS A 27 -15.00 -7.51 -0.28
N GLY A 28 -15.10 -6.26 0.18
CA GLY A 28 -14.29 -5.73 1.28
C GLY A 28 -12.92 -5.17 0.86
N PHE A 29 -12.55 -5.31 -0.41
CA PHE A 29 -11.31 -4.80 -1.00
C PHE A 29 -11.50 -4.51 -2.50
N CYS A 30 -10.61 -3.69 -3.07
CA CYS A 30 -10.55 -3.35 -4.49
C CYS A 30 -9.09 -3.11 -4.88
N TYR A 31 -8.67 -3.49 -6.08
CA TYR A 31 -7.43 -3.00 -6.66
C TYR A 31 -7.64 -2.37 -8.04
N VAL A 32 -6.78 -1.39 -8.34
CA VAL A 32 -6.75 -0.64 -9.59
C VAL A 32 -5.34 -0.72 -10.15
N ASP A 33 -5.20 -1.26 -11.34
CA ASP A 33 -3.94 -1.27 -12.10
C ASP A 33 -3.87 -0.02 -12.98
N GLY A 34 -2.65 0.49 -13.18
CA GLY A 34 -2.42 1.62 -14.09
C GLY A 34 -2.89 2.95 -13.53
N LEU A 35 -2.83 3.17 -12.21
CA LEU A 35 -3.39 4.38 -11.58
C LEU A 35 -2.69 5.66 -12.06
N LEU A 36 -1.36 5.68 -12.09
CA LEU A 36 -0.57 6.85 -12.44
C LEU A 36 -0.08 6.82 -13.89
N GLY A 37 0.03 5.63 -14.48
CA GLY A 37 0.76 5.40 -15.71
C GLY A 37 2.27 5.32 -15.50
N GLU A 38 2.98 4.90 -16.56
CA GLU A 38 4.43 4.64 -16.51
C GLU A 38 5.25 5.85 -16.01
N PRO A 39 5.10 7.07 -16.57
CA PRO A 39 6.02 8.15 -16.25
C PRO A 39 5.90 8.59 -14.79
N ALA A 40 4.67 8.71 -14.29
CA ALA A 40 4.41 9.15 -12.92
C ALA A 40 4.69 8.03 -11.90
N GLY A 41 4.31 6.78 -12.19
CA GLY A 41 4.67 5.64 -11.34
C GLY A 41 6.19 5.44 -11.24
N SER A 42 6.93 5.67 -12.32
CA SER A 42 8.40 5.62 -12.34
C SER A 42 9.02 6.70 -11.47
N ALA A 43 8.50 7.92 -11.53
CA ALA A 43 8.98 9.01 -10.68
C ALA A 43 8.78 8.69 -9.19
N VAL A 44 7.65 8.08 -8.81
CA VAL A 44 7.43 7.61 -7.43
C VAL A 44 8.43 6.52 -7.05
N LEU A 45 8.64 5.52 -7.92
CA LEU A 45 9.62 4.46 -7.70
C LEU A 45 11.04 5.01 -7.52
N ASP A 46 11.45 5.99 -8.32
CA ASP A 46 12.78 6.59 -8.25
C ASP A 46 12.99 7.35 -6.92
N GLN A 47 11.98 8.07 -6.44
CA GLN A 47 12.02 8.72 -5.12
C GLN A 47 12.14 7.70 -3.98
N VAL A 48 11.37 6.61 -4.02
CA VAL A 48 11.47 5.53 -3.02
C VAL A 48 12.83 4.82 -3.08
N LYS A 49 13.38 4.59 -4.28
CA LYS A 49 14.72 4.04 -4.45
C LYS A 49 15.80 4.95 -3.89
N GLU A 50 15.67 6.26 -4.05
CA GLU A 50 16.60 7.23 -3.45
C GLU A 50 16.55 7.16 -1.93
N MET A 51 15.38 7.17 -1.30
CA MET A 51 15.24 7.01 0.17
C MET A 51 15.90 5.72 0.68
N HIS A 52 15.76 4.62 -0.07
CA HIS A 52 16.42 3.37 0.28
C HIS A 52 17.95 3.48 0.14
N ARG A 53 18.46 4.12 -0.93
CA ARG A 53 19.89 4.32 -1.15
C ARG A 53 20.53 5.29 -0.15
N SER A 54 19.80 6.30 0.30
CA SER A 54 20.25 7.28 1.31
C SER A 54 20.22 6.71 2.74
N GLY A 55 19.64 5.53 2.95
CA GLY A 55 19.59 4.86 4.25
C GLY A 55 18.50 5.38 5.18
N GLU A 56 17.47 6.03 4.65
CA GLU A 56 16.36 6.59 5.43
C GLU A 56 15.42 5.51 5.99
N LEU A 57 15.39 4.32 5.39
CA LEU A 57 14.53 3.21 5.81
C LEU A 57 15.11 2.47 7.03
N GLN A 58 14.30 2.31 8.07
CA GLN A 58 14.62 1.62 9.32
C GLN A 58 13.81 0.33 9.48
N ASP A 59 14.26 -0.62 10.29
CA ASP A 59 13.49 -1.86 10.53
C ASP A 59 12.07 -1.57 11.05
N GLY A 60 11.07 -2.22 10.44
CA GLY A 60 9.66 -2.07 10.78
C GLY A 60 9.36 -2.34 12.26
N ARG A 61 8.61 -1.44 12.91
CA ARG A 61 8.21 -1.57 14.32
C ARG A 61 6.73 -1.99 14.44
N LEU A 62 6.39 -2.66 15.54
CA LEU A 62 5.01 -3.00 15.92
C LEU A 62 4.49 -1.98 16.94
N ALA A 63 3.19 -1.71 16.89
CA ALA A 63 2.50 -0.97 17.96
C ALA A 63 2.30 -1.90 19.16
N GLY A 64 2.87 -1.54 20.31
CA GLY A 64 2.94 -2.39 21.50
C GLY A 64 4.09 -3.40 21.42
N THR A 65 5.04 -3.34 22.35
CA THR A 65 6.17 -4.29 22.39
C THR A 65 5.90 -5.31 23.48
N VAL A 66 5.78 -6.59 23.14
CA VAL A 66 5.90 -7.69 24.12
C VAL A 66 7.38 -8.06 24.20
N PRO A 67 8.03 -7.97 25.38
CA PRO A 67 9.43 -8.38 25.54
C PRO A 67 9.62 -9.87 25.18
N GLY A 68 10.66 -10.19 24.40
CA GLY A 68 11.07 -11.57 24.13
C GLY A 68 10.67 -12.19 22.78
N ILE A 69 9.82 -11.52 21.97
CA ILE A 69 9.51 -12.01 20.62
C ILE A 69 10.51 -11.45 19.61
N ASN A 70 11.13 -12.33 18.80
CA ASN A 70 12.03 -11.91 17.73
C ASN A 70 11.26 -11.12 16.66
N ARG A 71 11.50 -9.81 16.58
CA ARG A 71 10.78 -8.88 15.69
C ARG A 71 10.79 -9.30 14.22
N LYS A 72 11.90 -9.91 13.75
CA LYS A 72 12.04 -10.38 12.37
C LYS A 72 11.14 -11.57 12.03
N SER A 73 10.62 -12.29 13.03
CA SER A 73 9.67 -13.38 12.80
C SER A 73 8.23 -12.88 12.58
N ILE A 74 7.95 -11.60 12.84
CA ILE A 74 6.62 -11.00 12.64
C ILE A 74 6.58 -10.17 11.35
N ARG A 75 7.56 -9.28 11.16
CA ARG A 75 7.70 -8.49 9.93
C ARG A 75 9.18 -8.30 9.58
N GLY A 76 9.52 -8.52 8.31
CA GLY A 76 10.90 -8.47 7.80
C GLY A 76 11.23 -7.25 6.96
N ASP A 77 10.37 -6.24 6.94
CA ASP A 77 10.51 -5.04 6.11
C ASP A 77 11.26 -3.89 6.79
N LYS A 78 11.77 -3.00 5.95
CA LYS A 78 12.28 -1.69 6.34
C LYS A 78 11.28 -0.61 5.94
N ILE A 79 11.06 0.38 6.79
CA ILE A 79 10.08 1.43 6.59
C ILE A 79 10.64 2.84 6.79
N ALA A 80 10.01 3.81 6.13
CA ALA A 80 10.15 5.23 6.41
C ALA A 80 8.75 5.87 6.40
N TRP A 81 8.52 6.87 7.25
CA TRP A 81 7.28 7.63 7.27
C TRP A 81 7.49 8.95 6.53
N VAL A 82 6.68 9.20 5.51
CA VAL A 82 6.77 10.39 4.66
C VAL A 82 5.43 11.13 4.63
N SER A 83 5.49 12.44 4.83
CA SER A 83 4.33 13.32 4.73
C SER A 83 4.01 13.68 3.27
N GLY A 84 5.00 13.64 2.39
CA GLY A 84 4.93 14.15 1.02
C GLY A 84 5.31 15.63 0.89
N THR A 85 5.80 16.26 1.95
CA THR A 85 6.29 17.65 1.93
C THR A 85 7.82 17.75 2.01
N GLU A 86 8.48 16.62 2.23
CA GLU A 86 9.93 16.53 2.26
C GLU A 86 10.52 16.82 0.87
N ARG A 87 11.73 17.39 0.84
CA ARG A 87 12.46 17.63 -0.42
C ARG A 87 12.69 16.29 -1.14
N GLY A 88 12.41 16.23 -2.44
CA GLY A 88 12.59 14.99 -3.21
C GLY A 88 11.43 14.00 -3.08
N CYS A 89 10.31 14.39 -2.46
CA CYS A 89 9.09 13.59 -2.34
C CYS A 89 7.93 14.10 -3.23
N GLU A 90 8.21 14.90 -4.26
CA GLU A 90 7.19 15.56 -5.09
C GLU A 90 6.25 14.56 -5.81
N ALA A 91 6.78 13.45 -6.35
CA ALA A 91 5.96 12.42 -6.99
C ALA A 91 5.14 11.63 -5.95
N ILE A 92 5.72 11.35 -4.78
CA ILE A 92 4.98 10.75 -3.66
C ILE A 92 3.85 11.67 -3.20
N SER A 93 4.12 12.98 -3.08
CA SER A 93 3.12 13.99 -2.76
C SER A 93 1.95 13.99 -3.75
N PHE A 94 2.28 13.93 -5.04
CA PHE A 94 1.29 13.83 -6.11
C PHE A 94 0.42 12.57 -5.99
N LEU A 95 1.04 11.40 -5.77
CA LEU A 95 0.32 10.14 -5.53
C LEU A 95 -0.61 10.25 -4.32
N LEU A 96 -0.11 10.77 -3.19
CA LEU A 96 -0.91 10.91 -1.98
C LEU A 96 -2.11 11.82 -2.19
N ALA A 97 -1.91 12.95 -2.87
CA ALA A 97 -3.01 13.86 -3.21
C ALA A 97 -4.04 13.20 -4.15
N LEU A 98 -3.61 12.35 -5.08
CA LEU A 98 -4.51 11.60 -5.95
C LEU A 98 -5.36 10.58 -5.18
N VAL A 99 -4.72 9.81 -4.30
CA VAL A 99 -5.40 8.84 -3.43
C VAL A 99 -6.36 9.54 -2.48
N ASP A 100 -5.96 10.68 -1.89
CA ASP A 100 -6.83 11.48 -1.01
C ASP A 100 -8.09 11.95 -1.73
N ARG A 101 -7.97 12.42 -2.99
CA ARG A 101 -9.15 12.76 -3.81
C ARG A 101 -10.03 11.54 -4.09
N LEU A 102 -9.45 10.41 -4.48
CA LEU A 102 -10.19 9.18 -4.75
C LEU A 102 -10.97 8.73 -3.50
N ILE A 103 -10.33 8.70 -2.34
CA ILE A 103 -10.95 8.30 -1.07
C ILE A 103 -12.01 9.30 -0.63
N SER A 104 -11.82 10.61 -0.86
CA SER A 104 -12.84 11.62 -0.58
C SER A 104 -14.13 11.36 -1.35
N VAL A 105 -14.05 11.01 -2.64
CA VAL A 105 -15.23 10.62 -3.43
C VAL A 105 -15.86 9.34 -2.88
N CYS A 106 -15.04 8.32 -2.57
CA CYS A 106 -15.53 7.05 -2.02
C CYS A 106 -16.26 7.22 -0.68
N ALA A 107 -15.67 8.00 0.26
CA ALA A 107 -16.20 8.22 1.60
C ALA A 107 -17.61 8.81 1.57
N SER A 108 -17.92 9.68 0.60
CA SER A 108 -19.25 10.25 0.42
C SER A 108 -20.34 9.21 0.16
N ARG A 109 -19.97 8.06 -0.44
CA ARG A 109 -20.89 6.98 -0.83
C ARG A 109 -20.88 5.77 0.10
N LEU A 110 -19.77 5.51 0.79
CA LEU A 110 -19.64 4.41 1.74
C LEU A 110 -20.44 4.60 3.04
N GLY A 111 -21.28 5.65 3.11
CA GLY A 111 -22.04 6.02 4.30
C GLY A 111 -21.18 6.57 5.43
N ASN A 112 -19.86 6.57 5.26
CA ASN A 112 -18.87 6.91 6.26
C ASN A 112 -18.37 8.34 6.01
N LYS A 113 -19.24 9.33 6.28
CA LYS A 113 -18.93 10.79 6.17
C LYS A 113 -17.83 11.27 7.14
N ALA A 114 -17.14 10.33 7.79
CA ALA A 114 -16.17 10.56 8.85
C ALA A 114 -14.72 10.41 8.40
N ILE A 115 -14.43 9.93 7.18
CA ILE A 115 -13.03 9.86 6.70
C ILE A 115 -12.53 11.27 6.38
N ARG A 116 -11.79 11.87 7.32
CA ARG A 116 -11.32 13.26 7.22
C ARG A 116 -9.81 13.38 7.16
N GLU A 117 -9.09 12.36 7.59
CA GLU A 117 -7.64 12.38 7.69
C GLU A 117 -7.03 11.02 7.33
N ARG A 118 -5.72 11.04 7.15
CA ARG A 118 -4.90 9.85 6.96
C ARG A 118 -3.59 9.99 7.71
N SER A 119 -2.94 8.85 7.94
CA SER A 119 -1.56 8.83 8.41
C SER A 119 -0.60 9.45 7.39
N GLN A 120 0.63 9.71 7.83
CA GLN A 120 1.77 9.77 6.91
C GLN A 120 1.85 8.46 6.11
N ALA A 121 2.42 8.54 4.91
CA ALA A 121 2.64 7.35 4.11
C ALA A 121 3.81 6.56 4.69
N MET A 122 3.60 5.27 4.91
CA MET A 122 4.64 4.32 5.26
C MET A 122 5.22 3.75 3.96
N VAL A 123 6.40 4.24 3.57
CA VAL A 123 7.24 3.58 2.57
C VAL A 123 7.71 2.27 3.19
N ALA A 124 7.56 1.15 2.51
CA ALA A 124 8.05 -0.15 2.96
C ALA A 124 8.86 -0.86 1.86
N CYS A 125 9.96 -1.47 2.29
CA CYS A 125 10.83 -2.30 1.47
C CYS A 125 10.98 -3.68 2.12
N TYR A 126 10.55 -4.73 1.43
CA TYR A 126 10.88 -6.10 1.81
C TYR A 126 12.16 -6.51 1.07
N PRO A 127 13.28 -6.76 1.79
CA PRO A 127 14.60 -6.94 1.19
C PRO A 127 14.83 -8.33 0.55
N GLY A 128 13.78 -9.10 0.29
CA GLY A 128 13.87 -10.49 -0.15
C GLY A 128 14.24 -11.45 0.98
N ASN A 129 14.91 -12.57 0.64
CA ASN A 129 15.39 -13.59 1.59
C ASN A 129 14.29 -14.20 2.48
N GLY A 130 13.07 -14.32 1.95
CA GLY A 130 11.92 -14.85 2.67
C GLY A 130 11.28 -13.86 3.64
N ALA A 131 11.66 -12.57 3.60
CA ALA A 131 11.00 -11.53 4.37
C ALA A 131 9.52 -11.43 3.98
N GLY A 132 8.65 -11.34 4.99
CA GLY A 132 7.22 -11.20 4.83
C GLY A 132 6.60 -10.53 6.04
N TYR A 133 5.28 -10.60 6.14
CA TYR A 133 4.52 -10.10 7.29
C TYR A 133 3.45 -11.14 7.63
N VAL A 134 3.51 -11.67 8.85
CA VAL A 134 2.55 -12.67 9.33
C VAL A 134 1.10 -12.17 9.26
N LYS A 135 0.14 -13.10 9.26
CA LYS A 135 -1.27 -12.75 9.27
C LYS A 135 -1.65 -11.81 10.41
N HIS A 136 -2.26 -10.68 10.08
CA HIS A 136 -2.68 -9.65 11.03
C HIS A 136 -3.93 -8.92 10.55
N VAL A 137 -4.45 -8.04 11.40
CA VAL A 137 -5.51 -7.06 11.07
C VAL A 137 -4.89 -5.69 11.30
N ASP A 138 -5.09 -4.76 10.38
CA ASP A 138 -4.50 -3.43 10.50
C ASP A 138 -5.04 -2.70 11.72
N ASN A 139 -6.36 -2.66 11.90
CA ASN A 139 -7.06 -2.04 13.01
C ASN A 139 -7.86 -3.06 13.85
N PRO A 140 -7.20 -3.83 14.73
CA PRO A 140 -7.88 -4.85 15.54
C PRO A 140 -8.66 -4.27 16.73
N ASN A 141 -8.35 -3.02 17.13
CA ASN A 141 -8.77 -2.39 18.39
C ASN A 141 -9.57 -1.09 18.18
N CYS A 142 -10.11 -0.86 16.98
CA CYS A 142 -10.93 0.31 16.64
C CYS A 142 -10.24 1.67 16.89
N ASP A 143 -8.97 1.82 16.51
CA ASP A 143 -8.19 3.05 16.67
C ASP A 143 -8.51 4.17 15.66
N GLY A 144 -9.71 4.12 15.04
CA GLY A 144 -10.17 5.08 14.03
C GLY A 144 -9.79 4.75 12.59
N ARG A 145 -8.78 3.90 12.33
CA ARG A 145 -8.39 3.51 10.97
C ARG A 145 -9.48 2.70 10.26
N CYS A 146 -9.90 3.15 9.08
CA CYS A 146 -11.04 2.59 8.36
C CYS A 146 -10.66 1.96 7.03
N LEU A 147 -9.76 2.57 6.26
CA LEU A 147 -9.31 2.07 4.96
C LEU A 147 -7.79 2.04 4.90
N THR A 148 -7.25 0.91 4.44
CA THR A 148 -5.83 0.76 4.10
C THR A 148 -5.68 0.90 2.60
N CYS A 149 -4.79 1.80 2.18
CA CYS A 149 -4.43 2.02 0.78
C CYS A 149 -2.95 1.65 0.57
N ILE A 150 -2.66 0.73 -0.35
CA ILE A 150 -1.30 0.30 -0.68
C ILE A 150 -1.05 0.53 -2.16
N TYR A 151 -0.02 1.30 -2.50
CA TYR A 151 0.45 1.49 -3.86
C TYR A 151 1.76 0.73 -4.09
N TYR A 152 1.75 -0.20 -5.04
CA TYR A 152 2.88 -1.09 -5.34
C TYR A 152 3.76 -0.54 -6.47
N LEU A 153 5.07 -0.76 -6.34
CA LEU A 153 6.08 -0.12 -7.20
C LEU A 153 6.98 -1.13 -7.95
N ASN A 154 6.59 -2.41 -8.00
CA ASN A 154 7.48 -3.49 -8.45
C ASN A 154 7.33 -3.76 -9.95
N LYS A 155 8.23 -3.18 -10.76
CA LYS A 155 8.29 -3.46 -12.20
C LYS A 155 8.71 -4.91 -12.43
N ASN A 156 8.16 -5.52 -13.48
CA ASN A 156 8.52 -6.87 -13.94
C ASN A 156 8.42 -7.96 -12.86
N TRP A 157 7.55 -7.78 -11.87
CA TRP A 157 7.42 -8.73 -10.76
C TRP A 157 6.72 -10.02 -11.20
N ASP A 158 7.43 -11.17 -11.12
CA ASP A 158 6.81 -12.49 -11.21
C ASP A 158 6.53 -13.05 -9.80
N PRO A 159 5.27 -13.13 -9.36
CA PRO A 159 4.93 -13.69 -8.06
C PRO A 159 5.33 -15.17 -7.86
N LYS A 160 5.52 -15.94 -8.93
CA LYS A 160 5.95 -17.34 -8.82
C LYS A 160 7.41 -17.46 -8.42
N GLU A 161 8.24 -16.57 -8.96
CA GLU A 161 9.69 -16.54 -8.69
C GLU A 161 10.01 -15.68 -7.48
N HIS A 162 9.38 -14.50 -7.39
CA HIS A 162 9.70 -13.48 -6.40
C HIS A 162 8.83 -13.55 -5.14
N GLY A 163 7.71 -14.27 -5.13
CA GLY A 163 6.79 -14.32 -3.99
C GLY A 163 6.17 -12.96 -3.67
N GLY A 164 6.11 -12.60 -2.38
CA GLY A 164 5.68 -11.27 -1.92
C GLY A 164 4.19 -10.96 -2.07
N VAL A 165 3.38 -11.98 -2.38
CA VAL A 165 1.92 -11.86 -2.57
C VAL A 165 1.27 -11.44 -1.25
N LEU A 166 0.40 -10.42 -1.31
CA LEU A 166 -0.47 -10.08 -0.20
C LEU A 166 -1.71 -10.96 -0.27
N ARG A 167 -1.93 -11.79 0.74
CA ARG A 167 -3.10 -12.67 0.84
C ARG A 167 -4.08 -12.12 1.85
N ILE A 168 -5.29 -11.82 1.40
CA ILE A 168 -6.42 -11.41 2.24
C ILE A 168 -7.29 -12.63 2.55
N PHE A 169 -7.79 -12.70 3.77
CA PHE A 169 -8.73 -13.72 4.26
C PHE A 169 -10.07 -13.05 4.64
N PRO A 170 -10.92 -12.68 3.67
CA PRO A 170 -12.13 -11.92 3.97
C PRO A 170 -13.04 -12.65 4.96
N GLU A 171 -13.45 -11.95 6.02
CA GLU A 171 -14.24 -12.54 7.10
C GLU A 171 -15.57 -13.12 6.58
N GLY A 172 -15.92 -14.33 7.01
CA GLY A 172 -17.14 -15.02 6.60
C GLY A 172 -17.18 -15.45 5.13
N LYS A 173 -16.06 -15.35 4.39
CA LYS A 173 -15.95 -15.85 3.02
C LYS A 173 -15.16 -17.16 2.98
N PRO A 174 -15.54 -18.11 2.10
CA PRO A 174 -14.85 -19.40 2.00
C PRO A 174 -13.56 -19.34 1.17
N TYR A 175 -13.20 -18.16 0.65
CA TYR A 175 -12.06 -17.98 -0.25
C TYR A 175 -10.99 -17.08 0.38
N MET A 176 -9.78 -17.18 -0.16
CA MET A 176 -8.68 -16.24 0.06
C MET A 176 -8.46 -15.43 -1.21
N ALA A 177 -8.01 -14.19 -1.08
CA ALA A 177 -7.72 -13.33 -2.22
C ALA A 177 -6.21 -13.01 -2.27
N ASP A 178 -5.56 -13.42 -3.35
CA ASP A 178 -4.13 -13.22 -3.56
C ASP A 178 -3.89 -11.98 -4.45
N ILE A 179 -3.32 -10.94 -3.88
CA ILE A 179 -2.99 -9.69 -4.54
C ILE A 179 -1.50 -9.65 -4.85
N LYS A 180 -1.20 -9.69 -6.16
CA LYS A 180 0.15 -9.54 -6.68
C LYS A 180 0.63 -8.09 -6.48
N PRO A 181 1.86 -7.85 -6.00
CA PRO A 181 2.37 -6.52 -5.72
C PRO A 181 2.92 -5.86 -7.00
N LEU A 182 2.10 -5.72 -8.04
CA LEU A 182 2.52 -5.26 -9.36
C LEU A 182 2.76 -3.75 -9.40
N PHE A 183 3.69 -3.30 -10.24
CA PHE A 183 3.89 -1.86 -10.50
C PHE A 183 2.60 -1.14 -10.88
N ASP A 184 2.43 0.06 -10.32
CA ASP A 184 1.30 0.96 -10.58
C ASP A 184 -0.07 0.38 -10.21
N ARG A 185 -0.08 -0.53 -9.23
CA ARG A 185 -1.29 -1.05 -8.61
C ARG A 185 -1.59 -0.33 -7.30
N LEU A 186 -2.79 0.23 -7.20
CA LEU A 186 -3.39 0.65 -5.93
C LEU A 186 -4.31 -0.44 -5.41
N LEU A 187 -4.10 -0.89 -4.18
CA LEU A 187 -4.97 -1.77 -3.42
C LEU A 187 -5.64 -0.95 -2.31
N ILE A 188 -6.96 -1.13 -2.12
CA ILE A 188 -7.75 -0.48 -1.08
C ILE A 188 -8.58 -1.56 -0.37
N PHE A 189 -8.57 -1.60 0.95
CA PHE A 189 -9.39 -2.54 1.72
C PHE A 189 -9.76 -1.97 3.10
N TRP A 190 -10.82 -2.50 3.71
CA TRP A 190 -11.20 -2.13 5.08
C TRP A 190 -10.12 -2.56 6.08
N SER A 191 -9.65 -1.63 6.93
CA SER A 191 -8.57 -1.89 7.88
C SER A 191 -8.98 -2.76 9.07
N ASP A 192 -10.28 -2.92 9.33
CA ASP A 192 -10.77 -3.67 10.47
C ASP A 192 -10.76 -5.19 10.24
N ARG A 193 -11.42 -5.92 11.14
CA ARG A 193 -11.45 -7.39 11.18
C ARG A 193 -12.09 -8.05 9.97
N ARG A 194 -12.68 -7.28 9.04
CA ARG A 194 -13.20 -7.80 7.76
C ARG A 194 -12.08 -8.33 6.86
N ASN A 195 -10.85 -7.81 6.97
CA ASN A 195 -9.73 -8.19 6.09
C ASN A 195 -8.44 -8.55 6.85
N PRO A 196 -8.41 -9.65 7.64
CA PRO A 196 -7.15 -10.24 8.06
C PRO A 196 -6.30 -10.56 6.83
N HIS A 197 -5.02 -10.24 6.84
CA HIS A 197 -4.15 -10.42 5.69
C HIS A 197 -2.69 -10.68 6.11
N GLU A 198 -1.93 -11.26 5.20
CA GLU A 198 -0.50 -11.54 5.36
C GLU A 198 0.26 -11.15 4.09
N VAL A 199 1.54 -10.84 4.23
CA VAL A 199 2.48 -10.74 3.10
C VAL A 199 3.30 -12.01 3.08
N GLN A 200 3.09 -12.82 2.04
CA GLN A 200 3.86 -14.04 1.84
C GLN A 200 5.36 -13.72 1.68
N PRO A 201 6.24 -14.68 2.01
CA PRO A 201 7.67 -14.52 1.83
C PRO A 201 8.04 -13.99 0.45
N SER A 202 8.86 -12.94 0.43
CA SER A 202 9.43 -12.32 -0.76
C SER A 202 10.86 -12.83 -0.96
N TYR A 203 11.18 -13.23 -2.18
CA TYR A 203 12.46 -13.88 -2.54
C TYR A 203 13.22 -13.12 -3.62
N ALA A 204 12.70 -11.99 -4.10
CA ALA A 204 13.39 -11.21 -5.11
C ALA A 204 14.82 -10.88 -4.67
N THR A 205 15.76 -11.22 -5.56
CA THR A 205 17.16 -11.47 -5.21
C THR A 205 17.85 -10.21 -4.70
N SER A 206 18.43 -10.25 -3.49
CA SER A 206 19.24 -9.16 -2.94
C SER A 206 20.69 -9.19 -3.46
N PHE A 207 20.91 -9.26 -4.77
CA PHE A 207 22.26 -9.04 -5.31
C PHE A 207 22.49 -7.53 -5.42
N TRP A 208 23.25 -7.03 -4.46
CA TRP A 208 23.48 -5.61 -4.19
C TRP A 208 23.80 -4.76 -5.44
N ARG A 209 23.23 -3.54 -5.45
CA ARG A 209 23.38 -2.39 -6.38
C ARG A 209 22.33 -2.16 -7.47
N GLY A 210 21.29 -3.00 -7.60
CA GLY A 210 20.20 -2.66 -8.55
C GLY A 210 19.02 -3.62 -8.61
N ALA A 211 18.93 -4.61 -7.73
CA ALA A 211 17.94 -5.67 -7.84
C ALA A 211 16.57 -5.31 -7.25
N GLU A 212 15.54 -5.88 -7.86
CA GLU A 212 14.11 -5.66 -7.65
C GLU A 212 13.70 -5.99 -6.21
N GLN A 213 13.52 -4.97 -5.37
CA GLN A 213 12.95 -5.12 -4.03
C GLN A 213 11.45 -4.92 -4.09
N GLN A 214 10.70 -5.59 -3.20
CA GLN A 214 9.29 -5.28 -3.05
C GLN A 214 9.14 -3.94 -2.34
N LEU A 215 8.83 -2.91 -3.12
CA LEU A 215 8.56 -1.56 -2.68
C LEU A 215 7.06 -1.29 -2.72
N GLN A 216 6.56 -0.71 -1.64
CA GLN A 216 5.19 -0.27 -1.54
C GLN A 216 5.09 0.99 -0.69
N LEU A 217 4.12 1.82 -1.02
CA LEU A 217 3.69 2.97 -0.23
C LEU A 217 2.34 2.65 0.38
N MET A 218 2.28 2.61 1.71
CA MET A 218 1.05 2.35 2.44
C MET A 218 0.57 3.61 3.15
N GLY A 219 -0.64 4.06 2.85
CA GLY A 219 -1.35 5.07 3.62
C GLY A 219 -2.56 4.43 4.30
N ILE A 220 -2.85 4.80 5.55
CA ILE A 220 -4.08 4.37 6.21
C ILE A 220 -4.94 5.60 6.50
N HIS A 221 -6.20 5.55 6.08
CA HIS A 221 -7.19 6.61 6.27
C HIS A 221 -8.02 6.33 7.52
N ALA A 222 -8.30 7.37 8.30
CA ALA A 222 -9.04 7.27 9.56
C ALA A 222 -10.39 7.97 9.49
N ALA A 223 -11.39 7.38 10.15
CA ALA A 223 -12.69 7.96 10.41
C ALA A 223 -12.66 8.68 11.77
N THR A 224 -13.27 9.87 11.85
CA THR A 224 -13.49 10.60 13.12
C THR A 224 -14.60 10.01 13.96
#